data_AF-W1I1X2-F1
#
_entry.id   AF-W1I1X2-F1
#
_cell.length_a   1.000
_cell.length_b   1.000
_cell.length_c   1.000
_cell.angle_alpha   90.00
_cell.angle_beta   90.00
_cell.angle_gamma   90.00
#
_symmetry.space_group_name_H-M   'P 1'
#
loop_
_entity.id
_entity.type
_entity.pdbx_description
1 polymer ?
#
loop_
_entity_poly.entity_id
_entity_poly.type
_entity_poly.pdbx_seq_one_letter_code
_entity_poly.pdbx_strand_id
1 'polypeptide(L)' 'MTVDEMKNAIEYLHTILGIPYKFIADKAQMSGTHLTLWLRGEKNLSA' A
#
# COMPACT_ATOMS: atom_id res chain seq x y z
N MET A 1 -10.42 11.51 2.94
CA MET A 1 -9.88 10.16 3.15
C MET A 1 -8.72 10.26 4.11
N THR A 2 -8.79 9.59 5.27
CA THR A 2 -7.69 9.51 6.24
C THR A 2 -6.63 8.50 5.78
N VAL A 3 -5.45 8.53 6.40
CA VAL A 3 -4.42 7.51 6.16
C VAL A 3 -4.96 6.11 6.45
N ASP A 4 -5.72 5.94 7.51
CA ASP A 4 -6.28 4.64 7.91
C ASP A 4 -7.34 4.14 6.92
N GLU A 5 -8.22 5.03 6.42
CA GLU A 5 -9.18 4.67 5.38
C GLU A 5 -8.48 4.20 4.10
N MET A 6 -7.36 4.83 3.74
CA MET A 6 -6.58 4.48 2.57
C MET A 6 -5.82 3.16 2.76
N LYS A 7 -5.31 2.88 3.96
CA LYS A 7 -4.72 1.57 4.32
C LYS A 7 -5.76 0.46 4.23
N ASN A 8 -6.93 0.66 4.82
CA ASN A 8 -8.04 -0.30 4.78
C ASN A 8 -8.48 -0.60 3.33
N ALA A 9 -8.53 0.42 2.48
CA ALA A 9 -8.85 0.23 1.06
C ALA A 9 -7.80 -0.62 0.34
N ILE A 10 -6.51 -0.36 0.57
CA ILE A 10 -5.41 -1.12 -0.02
C ILE A 10 -5.42 -2.58 0.47
N GLU A 11 -5.64 -2.80 1.77
CA GLU A 11 -5.79 -4.14 2.34
C GLU A 11 -6.99 -4.88 1.76
N TYR A 12 -8.13 -4.22 1.56
CA TYR A 12 -9.30 -4.81 0.91
C TYR A 12 -8.98 -5.27 -0.52
N LEU A 13 -8.35 -4.40 -1.32
CA LEU A 13 -7.94 -4.74 -2.69
C LEU A 13 -7.02 -5.96 -2.71
N HIS A 14 -6.09 -6.05 -1.76
CA HIS A 14 -5.15 -7.16 -1.70
C HIS A 14 -5.77 -8.46 -1.21
N THR A 15 -6.46 -8.41 -0.06
CA THR A 15 -6.93 -9.60 0.65
C THR A 15 -8.24 -10.15 0.09
N ILE A 16 -9.17 -9.28 -0.27
CA ILE A 16 -10.51 -9.68 -0.74
C ILE A 16 -10.53 -9.88 -2.25
N LEU A 17 -9.91 -8.96 -3.00
CA LEU A 17 -9.90 -9.03 -4.47
C LEU A 17 -8.67 -9.76 -5.02
N GLY A 18 -7.73 -10.16 -4.16
CA GLY A 18 -6.53 -10.90 -4.56
C GLY A 18 -5.54 -10.07 -5.39
N ILE A 19 -5.65 -8.74 -5.38
CA ILE A 19 -4.81 -7.87 -6.20
C ILE A 19 -3.40 -7.81 -5.59
N PRO A 20 -2.33 -8.11 -6.34
CA PRO A 20 -0.98 -8.05 -5.79
C PRO A 20 -0.59 -6.62 -5.38
N TYR A 21 0.08 -6.45 -4.24
CA TYR A 21 0.59 -5.14 -3.81
C TYR A 21 1.46 -4.45 -4.86
N LYS A 22 2.23 -5.22 -5.64
CA LYS A 22 3.01 -4.70 -6.77
C LYS A 22 2.12 -3.96 -7.77
N PHE A 23 0.98 -4.55 -8.14
CA PHE A 23 0.05 -3.94 -9.09
C PHE A 23 -0.58 -2.65 -8.51
N ILE A 24 -0.93 -2.66 -7.22
CA ILE A 24 -1.46 -1.47 -6.53
C ILE A 24 -0.41 -0.36 -6.52
N ALA A 25 0.84 -0.69 -6.19
CA ALA A 25 1.97 0.24 -6.18
C ALA A 25 2.24 0.83 -7.57
N ASP A 26 2.25 -0.01 -8.62
CA ASP A 26 2.43 0.42 -10.01
C ASP A 26 1.33 1.41 -10.44
N LYS A 27 0.06 1.16 -10.08
CA LYS A 27 -1.06 2.07 -10.36
C LYS A 27 -0.98 3.38 -9.58
N ALA A 28 -0.45 3.34 -8.37
CA ALA A 28 -0.23 4.51 -7.54
C ALA A 28 1.10 5.23 -7.84
N GLN A 29 1.84 4.79 -8.87
CA GLN A 29 3.15 5.34 -9.26
C GLN A 29 4.16 5.39 -8.10
N MET A 30 4.14 4.37 -7.24
CA MET A 30 5.06 4.22 -6.13
C MET A 30 5.78 2.89 -6.19
N SER A 31 6.97 2.79 -5.58
CA SER A 31 7.65 1.50 -5.49
C SER A 31 6.90 0.58 -4.52
N GLY A 32 6.89 -0.73 -4.81
CA GLY A 32 6.27 -1.72 -3.94
C GLY A 32 6.84 -1.69 -2.51
N THR A 33 8.15 -1.48 -2.37
CA THR A 33 8.83 -1.33 -1.08
C THR A 33 8.27 -0.15 -0.29
N HIS A 34 8.10 1.00 -0.94
CA HIS A 34 7.55 2.19 -0.30
C HIS A 34 6.11 1.95 0.16
N LEU A 35 5.28 1.31 -0.67
CA LEU A 35 3.90 0.96 -0.29
C LEU A 35 3.88 0.06 0.96
N THR A 36 4.73 -0.97 1.01
CA THR A 36 4.78 -1.89 2.16
C THR A 36 5.28 -1.23 3.44
N LEU A 37 6.29 -0.36 3.36
CA LEU A 37 6.80 0.40 4.52
C LEU A 37 5.73 1.37 5.05
N TRP A 38 5.04 2.05 4.13
CA TRP A 38 3.95 2.96 4.47
C TRP A 38 2.77 2.24 5.14
N LEU A 39 2.36 1.07 4.62
CA LEU A 39 1.31 0.23 5.22
C LEU A 39 1.68 -0.17 6.65
N ARG A 40 2.93 -0.57 6.88
CA ARG A 40 3.46 -0.93 8.21
C ARG A 40 3.60 0.25 9.18
N GLY A 41 3.47 1.49 8.70
CA GLY A 41 3.66 2.69 9.52
C GLY A 41 5.13 2.98 9.83
N GLU A 42 6.06 2.39 9.08
CA GLU A 42 7.47 2.69 9.21
C GLU A 42 7.73 4.10 8.66
N LYS A 43 8.17 5.01 9.54
CA LYS A 43 8.42 6.42 9.18
C LYS A 43 9.72 6.60 8.39
N ASN A 44 10.61 5.62 8.42
CA ASN A 44 11.81 5.60 7.60
C ASN A 44 11.50 4.96 6.25
N LEU A 45 10.91 5.76 5.35
CA LEU A 45 10.60 5.36 3.97
C LEU A 45 11.84 5.39 3.05
N SER A 46 13.04 5.51 3.62
CA SER A 46 14.31 5.46 2.89
C SER A 46 14.65 4.01 2.56
N ALA A 47 14.13 3.57 1.39
CA ALA A 47 14.59 2.49 0.52
C ALA A 47 15.24 1.25 1.14
#